data_AF-A0A1G6A986-F1
#
_entry.id   AF-A0A1G6A986-F1
#
_cell.length_a   1.000
_cell.length_b   1.000
_cell.length_c   1.000
_cell.angle_alpha   90.00
_cell.angle_beta   90.00
_cell.angle_gamma   90.00
#
_symmetry.space_group_name_H-M   'P 1'
#
loop_
_entity.id
_entity.type
_entity.pdbx_description
1 polymer ?
#
loop_
_entity_poly.entity_id
_entity_poly.type
_entity_poly.pdbx_seq_one_letter_code
_entity_poly.pdbx_strand_id
1 'polypeptide(L)'
;MKKKVKLLVTFIMGLMLLAGCQSIGNFFKSTQEQFLGLNGTIRTFDENSQVIDKITGKSISIESDDRFDITDVNGNVSKESSVLDITVGGNQVIHVGSTLIFSENGLTDYMEKYADSVDIYSDNRSLPFVNRFFNEIKNNVSGESKLILVRSQTGTPLATYFGNRVSTFAPDGIPNTTYLLVDGKRLIIYRADFTIYDTDLLK
;
A
#
# COMPACT_ATOMS: atom_id res chain seq x y z
N MET A 1 -2.37 45.10 30.33
CA MET A 1 -2.26 44.81 28.88
C MET A 1 -1.42 43.56 28.58
N LYS A 2 -0.21 43.39 29.14
CA LYS A 2 0.70 42.25 28.85
C LYS A 2 0.12 40.84 29.12
N LYS A 3 -0.75 40.65 30.12
CA LYS A 3 -1.41 39.34 30.39
C LYS A 3 -2.47 38.96 29.36
N LYS A 4 -3.22 39.93 28.82
CA LYS A 4 -4.24 39.70 27.79
C LYS A 4 -3.61 39.31 26.45
N VAL A 5 -2.45 39.89 26.13
CA VAL A 5 -1.66 39.54 24.93
C VAL A 5 -1.10 38.12 25.02
N LYS A 6 -0.57 37.71 26.18
CA LYS A 6 -0.07 36.32 26.37
C LYS A 6 -1.19 35.28 26.18
N LEU A 7 -2.38 35.54 26.72
CA LEU A 7 -3.53 34.63 26.58
C LEU A 7 -3.97 34.49 25.12
N LEU A 8 -3.94 35.59 24.35
CA LEU A 8 -4.32 35.60 22.94
C LEU A 8 -3.33 34.79 22.09
N VAL A 9 -2.02 34.92 22.37
CA VAL A 9 -0.97 34.16 21.66
C VAL A 9 -1.08 32.66 21.95
N THR A 10 -1.34 32.26 23.19
CA THR A 10 -1.55 30.84 23.54
C THR A 10 -2.81 30.27 22.89
N PHE A 11 -3.88 31.06 22.77
CA PHE A 11 -5.12 30.64 22.13
C PHE A 11 -4.95 30.47 20.60
N ILE A 12 -4.25 31.39 19.94
CA ILE A 12 -3.94 31.30 18.50
C ILE A 12 -3.03 30.11 18.20
N MET A 13 -2.03 29.86 19.06
CA MET A 13 -1.13 28.72 18.91
C MET A 13 -1.84 27.38 19.19
N GLY A 14 -2.83 27.36 20.08
CA GLY A 14 -3.72 26.21 20.29
C GLY A 14 -4.61 25.92 19.08
N LEU A 15 -5.17 26.95 18.43
CA LEU A 15 -6.00 26.81 17.23
C LEU A 15 -5.23 26.23 16.02
N MET A 16 -3.93 26.53 15.90
CA MET A 16 -3.08 25.95 14.84
C MET A 16 -2.86 24.43 15.00
N LEU A 17 -2.96 23.89 16.23
CA LEU A 17 -2.81 22.46 16.48
C LEU A 17 -4.08 21.66 16.09
N LEU A 18 -5.25 22.30 16.01
CA LEU A 18 -6.51 21.62 15.64
C LEU A 18 -6.76 21.54 14.13
N ALA A 19 -5.98 22.23 13.29
CA ALA A 19 -6.13 22.21 11.83
C ALA A 19 -5.47 20.99 11.13
N GLY A 20 -4.87 20.07 11.90
CA GLY A 20 -4.07 18.95 11.36
C GLY A 20 -4.85 17.78 10.76
N CYS A 21 -6.11 17.55 11.15
CA CYS A 21 -6.83 16.34 10.73
C CYS A 21 -7.44 16.42 9.31
N GLN A 22 -7.68 17.61 8.78
CA GLN A 22 -8.31 17.77 7.46
C GLN A 22 -7.29 17.76 6.29
N SER A 23 -6.00 17.88 6.62
CA SER A 23 -4.89 17.87 5.65
C SER A 23 -4.68 16.49 5.00
N ILE A 24 -4.96 15.40 5.71
CA ILE A 24 -4.70 14.03 5.20
C ILE A 24 -5.65 13.66 4.05
N GLY A 25 -6.93 14.07 4.12
CA GLY A 25 -7.89 13.88 3.03
C GLY A 25 -7.61 14.78 1.82
N ASN A 26 -7.02 15.96 2.04
CA ASN A 26 -6.63 16.88 0.96
C ASN A 26 -5.27 16.54 0.35
N PHE A 27 -4.37 15.84 1.07
CA PHE A 27 -3.07 15.41 0.55
C PHE A 27 -3.22 14.42 -0.61
N PHE A 28 -4.27 13.58 -0.61
CA PHE A 28 -4.53 12.66 -1.69
C PHE A 28 -5.56 13.15 -2.71
N LYS A 29 -6.44 14.12 -2.41
CA LYS A 29 -7.38 14.69 -3.40
C LYS A 29 -6.72 15.39 -4.60
N SER A 30 -5.41 15.64 -4.56
CA SER A 30 -4.62 16.07 -5.73
C SER A 30 -4.11 14.88 -6.56
N THR A 31 -4.85 13.75 -6.56
CA THR A 31 -4.42 12.41 -6.97
C THR A 31 -3.75 12.36 -8.34
N GLN A 32 -4.13 13.25 -9.26
CA GLN A 32 -3.64 13.26 -10.64
C GLN A 32 -2.25 13.92 -10.81
N GLU A 33 -1.87 14.88 -9.96
CA GLU A 33 -0.56 15.57 -10.05
C GLU A 33 0.55 14.85 -9.26
N GLN A 34 0.18 13.90 -8.39
CA GLN A 34 1.08 13.25 -7.43
C GLN A 34 1.70 11.91 -7.89
N PHE A 35 1.40 11.43 -9.10
CA PHE A 35 2.04 10.24 -9.70
C PHE A 35 3.36 10.56 -10.42
N LEU A 36 3.68 11.84 -10.62
CA LEU A 36 5.00 12.28 -11.06
C LEU A 36 6.04 11.99 -9.98
N GLY A 37 6.79 10.90 -10.15
CA GLY A 37 7.99 10.59 -9.34
C GLY A 37 7.86 9.46 -8.33
N LEU A 38 6.81 8.61 -8.41
CA LEU A 38 6.80 7.39 -7.62
C LEU A 38 7.87 6.42 -8.11
N ASN A 39 8.80 6.09 -7.21
CA ASN A 39 9.85 5.12 -7.44
C ASN A 39 9.56 3.93 -6.55
N GLY A 40 9.48 2.75 -7.14
CA GLY A 40 9.02 1.58 -6.42
C GLY A 40 9.10 0.31 -7.23
N THR A 41 8.53 -0.74 -6.66
CA THR A 41 8.45 -2.06 -7.27
C THR A 41 6.98 -2.47 -7.35
N ILE A 42 6.56 -2.92 -8.53
CA ILE A 42 5.29 -3.57 -8.79
C ILE A 42 5.54 -5.06 -8.82
N ARG A 43 4.70 -5.83 -8.12
CA ARG A 43 4.67 -7.28 -8.19
C ARG A 43 3.26 -7.75 -8.48
N THR A 44 3.15 -8.74 -9.34
CA THR A 44 1.89 -9.42 -9.68
C THR A 44 1.97 -10.86 -9.21
N PHE A 45 0.84 -11.41 -8.79
CA PHE A 45 0.77 -12.75 -8.19
C PHE A 45 -0.24 -13.62 -8.94
N ASP A 46 0.13 -14.88 -9.18
CA ASP A 46 -0.80 -15.88 -9.69
C ASP A 46 -1.79 -16.37 -8.62
N GLU A 47 -2.72 -17.23 -9.04
CA GLU A 47 -3.69 -17.90 -8.16
C GLU A 47 -3.06 -18.76 -7.05
N ASN A 48 -1.84 -19.25 -7.28
CA ASN A 48 -1.04 -20.02 -6.33
C ASN A 48 -0.21 -19.12 -5.42
N SER A 49 -0.41 -17.80 -5.47
CA SER A 49 0.31 -16.80 -4.66
C SER A 49 1.81 -16.71 -4.97
N GLN A 50 2.21 -17.08 -6.18
CA GLN A 50 3.58 -16.94 -6.67
C GLN A 50 3.75 -15.63 -7.45
N VAL A 51 4.90 -14.98 -7.28
CA VAL A 51 5.24 -13.79 -8.04
C VAL A 51 5.43 -14.18 -9.51
N ILE A 52 4.70 -13.53 -10.42
CA ILE A 52 4.81 -13.73 -11.87
C ILE A 52 5.60 -12.61 -12.55
N ASP A 53 5.36 -11.34 -12.19
CA ASP A 53 6.13 -10.20 -12.66
C ASP A 53 6.68 -9.40 -11.48
N LYS A 54 7.88 -8.84 -11.68
CA LYS A 54 8.51 -7.89 -10.77
C LYS A 54 9.10 -6.75 -11.60
N ILE A 55 8.48 -5.58 -11.50
CA ILE A 55 8.85 -4.39 -12.28
C ILE A 55 9.29 -3.29 -11.33
N THR A 56 10.56 -2.93 -11.37
CA THR A 56 11.10 -1.80 -10.60
C THR A 56 11.32 -0.62 -11.53
N GLY A 57 10.89 0.57 -11.11
CA GLY A 57 11.03 1.75 -11.95
C GLY A 57 10.81 3.07 -11.22
N LYS A 58 10.82 4.13 -12.01
CA LYS A 58 10.62 5.51 -11.59
C LYS A 58 9.43 6.11 -12.35
N SER A 59 8.83 7.16 -11.78
CA SER A 59 7.66 7.82 -12.36
C SER A 59 6.53 6.83 -12.65
N ILE A 60 6.18 6.05 -11.63
CA ILE A 60 5.12 5.04 -11.73
C ILE A 60 3.75 5.70 -11.56
N SER A 61 2.84 5.49 -12.52
CA SER A 61 1.41 5.79 -12.39
C SER A 61 0.58 4.53 -12.52
N ILE A 62 -0.54 4.47 -11.80
CA ILE A 62 -1.51 3.37 -11.86
C ILE A 62 -2.89 4.02 -11.93
N GLU A 63 -3.58 3.78 -13.03
CA GLU A 63 -4.90 4.31 -13.33
C GLU A 63 -5.80 3.19 -13.84
N SER A 64 -7.11 3.39 -13.82
CA SER A 64 -8.04 2.48 -14.48
C SER A 64 -8.16 2.85 -15.95
N ASP A 65 -8.18 1.84 -16.83
CA ASP A 65 -8.34 2.01 -18.26
C ASP A 65 -9.84 2.17 -18.60
N ASP A 66 -10.25 3.43 -18.77
CA ASP A 66 -11.64 3.86 -19.01
C ASP A 66 -12.25 3.28 -20.30
N ARG A 67 -11.43 2.82 -21.24
CA ARG A 67 -11.89 2.14 -22.47
C ARG A 67 -12.66 0.86 -22.18
N PHE A 68 -12.49 0.30 -20.98
CA PHE A 68 -13.18 -0.90 -20.52
C PHE A 68 -14.31 -0.61 -19.52
N ASP A 69 -14.69 0.66 -19.34
CA ASP A 69 -15.86 1.03 -18.55
C ASP A 69 -17.15 0.50 -19.17
N ILE A 70 -18.08 0.06 -18.33
CA ILE A 70 -19.41 -0.34 -18.78
C ILE A 70 -20.34 0.85 -18.66
N THR A 71 -20.81 1.35 -19.80
CA THR A 71 -21.75 2.48 -19.88
C THR A 71 -23.20 2.01 -19.94
N ASP A 72 -24.11 2.74 -19.30
CA ASP A 72 -25.56 2.52 -19.41
C ASP A 72 -26.12 3.05 -20.74
N VAL A 73 -27.42 2.83 -20.96
CA VAL A 73 -28.14 3.31 -22.16
C VAL A 73 -28.19 4.84 -22.29
N ASN A 74 -27.86 5.58 -21.24
CA ASN A 74 -27.86 7.04 -21.18
C ASN A 74 -26.45 7.64 -21.35
N GLY A 75 -25.42 6.81 -21.49
CA GLY A 75 -24.04 7.28 -21.62
C GLY A 75 -23.30 7.48 -20.28
N ASN A 76 -23.86 7.06 -19.14
CA ASN A 76 -23.20 7.15 -17.83
C ASN A 76 -22.41 5.88 -17.50
N VAL A 77 -21.25 6.01 -16.84
CA VAL A 77 -20.48 4.86 -16.35
C VAL A 77 -21.27 4.13 -15.26
N SER A 78 -21.70 2.91 -15.56
CA SER A 78 -22.44 2.03 -14.65
C SER A 78 -21.50 1.14 -13.82
N LYS A 79 -20.31 0.83 -14.36
CA LYS A 79 -19.26 0.08 -13.68
C LYS A 79 -17.90 0.51 -14.22
N GLU A 80 -17.06 0.98 -13.31
CA GLU A 80 -15.67 1.31 -13.60
C GLU A 80 -14.89 0.06 -13.99
N SER A 81 -13.95 0.25 -14.92
CA SER A 81 -13.03 -0.76 -15.41
C SER A 81 -12.20 -1.35 -14.26
N SER A 82 -11.91 -2.64 -14.38
CA SER A 82 -10.92 -3.30 -13.53
C SER A 82 -9.59 -3.52 -14.26
N VAL A 83 -9.47 -3.02 -15.49
CA VAL A 83 -8.21 -3.04 -16.24
C VAL A 83 -7.38 -1.87 -15.73
N LEU A 84 -6.15 -2.13 -15.31
CA LEU A 84 -5.21 -1.12 -14.88
C LEU A 84 -4.32 -0.72 -16.06
N ASP A 85 -4.18 0.58 -16.27
CA ASP A 85 -3.15 1.18 -17.12
C ASP A 85 -2.01 1.69 -16.22
N ILE A 86 -0.85 1.06 -16.35
CA ILE A 86 0.31 1.32 -15.51
C ILE A 86 1.41 1.90 -16.38
N THR A 87 1.87 3.11 -16.04
CA THR A 87 3.05 3.70 -16.69
C THR A 87 4.26 3.56 -15.78
N VAL A 88 5.39 3.09 -16.32
CA VAL A 88 6.68 2.99 -15.63
C VAL A 88 7.76 3.64 -16.49
N GLY A 89 8.25 4.81 -16.07
CA GLY A 89 9.31 5.50 -16.79
C GLY A 89 8.97 5.84 -18.25
N GLY A 90 7.69 6.05 -18.56
CA GLY A 90 7.20 6.32 -19.91
C GLY A 90 6.84 5.08 -20.73
N ASN A 91 7.03 3.87 -20.21
CA ASN A 91 6.56 2.62 -20.84
C ASN A 91 5.25 2.16 -20.20
N GLN A 92 4.38 1.55 -20.99
CA GLN A 92 3.04 1.13 -20.56
C GLN A 92 2.97 -0.37 -20.24
N VAL A 93 2.22 -0.71 -19.21
CA VAL A 93 1.81 -2.06 -18.83
C VAL A 93 0.30 -2.05 -18.61
N ILE A 94 -0.44 -2.86 -19.37
CA ILE A 94 -1.88 -3.03 -19.19
C ILE A 94 -2.09 -4.33 -18.40
N HIS A 95 -2.71 -4.23 -17.22
CA HIS A 95 -2.86 -5.33 -16.28
C HIS A 95 -4.33 -5.60 -15.96
N VAL A 96 -4.75 -6.87 -15.94
CA VAL A 96 -6.11 -7.25 -15.56
C VAL A 96 -6.13 -8.60 -14.83
N GLY A 97 -7.01 -8.71 -13.84
CA GLY A 97 -7.43 -10.00 -13.29
C GLY A 97 -6.63 -10.52 -12.10
N SER A 98 -5.30 -10.48 -12.14
CA SER A 98 -4.45 -10.98 -11.05
C SER A 98 -4.17 -9.93 -9.98
N THR A 99 -3.78 -10.41 -8.79
CA THR A 99 -3.40 -9.55 -7.67
C THR A 99 -2.15 -8.75 -8.02
N LEU A 100 -2.15 -7.47 -7.67
CA LEU A 100 -1.00 -6.57 -7.86
C LEU A 100 -0.70 -5.83 -6.56
N ILE A 101 0.58 -5.75 -6.22
CA ILE A 101 1.10 -4.97 -5.10
C ILE A 101 2.18 -4.04 -5.61
N PHE A 102 1.99 -2.73 -5.45
CA PHE A 102 3.05 -1.75 -5.62
C PHE A 102 3.57 -1.28 -4.26
N SER A 103 4.89 -1.28 -4.08
CA SER A 103 5.57 -0.77 -2.89
C SER A 103 6.56 0.33 -3.28
N GLU A 104 6.40 1.53 -2.72
CA GLU A 104 7.35 2.62 -2.88
C GLU A 104 8.71 2.26 -2.25
N ASN A 105 9.80 2.72 -2.87
CA ASN A 105 11.14 2.58 -2.33
C ASN A 105 11.24 3.11 -0.88
N GLY A 106 11.79 2.26 -0.02
CA GLY A 106 11.86 2.49 1.43
C GLY A 106 10.91 1.59 2.22
N LEU A 107 9.90 1.00 1.58
CA LEU A 107 9.13 -0.09 2.17
C LEU A 107 9.85 -1.41 1.96
N THR A 108 9.99 -2.17 3.04
CA THR A 108 10.56 -3.51 3.01
C THR A 108 9.42 -4.52 3.07
N ASP A 109 9.29 -5.35 2.02
CA ASP A 109 8.50 -6.57 2.12
C ASP A 109 9.34 -7.63 2.82
N TYR A 110 8.98 -7.93 4.06
CA TYR A 110 9.66 -8.92 4.87
C TYR A 110 9.42 -10.34 4.36
N MET A 111 8.31 -10.61 3.66
CA MET A 111 8.11 -11.93 3.09
C MET A 111 9.09 -12.22 1.96
N GLU A 112 9.29 -11.26 1.07
CA GLU A 112 10.28 -11.35 -0.01
C GLU A 112 11.71 -11.39 0.55
N LYS A 113 12.04 -10.49 1.49
CA LYS A 113 13.36 -10.43 2.11
C LYS A 113 13.81 -11.76 2.71
N TYR A 114 12.89 -12.50 3.32
CA TYR A 114 13.18 -13.80 3.94
C TYR A 114 12.85 -15.00 3.03
N ALA A 115 12.26 -14.79 1.86
CA ALA A 115 12.11 -15.85 0.86
C ALA A 115 13.48 -16.23 0.28
N ASP A 116 14.35 -15.23 0.05
CA ASP A 116 15.69 -15.41 -0.52
C ASP A 116 16.72 -16.01 0.47
N SER A 117 16.47 -15.95 1.78
CA SER A 117 17.37 -16.51 2.81
C SER A 117 17.15 -18.00 3.09
N VAL A 118 16.22 -18.65 2.39
CA VAL A 118 15.96 -20.09 2.50
C VAL A 118 16.76 -20.85 1.43
N ASP A 119 18.03 -21.09 1.71
CA ASP A 119 18.82 -22.08 0.97
C ASP A 119 18.41 -23.52 1.37
N ILE A 120 17.85 -24.23 0.38
CA ILE A 120 17.91 -25.68 0.05
C ILE A 120 17.35 -26.75 1.04
N TYR A 121 16.60 -27.71 0.46
CA TYR A 121 16.19 -29.04 0.99
C TYR A 121 15.00 -29.13 1.97
N SER A 122 13.83 -28.60 1.61
CA SER A 122 12.59 -29.25 2.09
C SER A 122 11.43 -29.04 1.13
N ASP A 123 10.78 -30.15 0.74
CA ASP A 123 9.57 -30.17 -0.09
C ASP A 123 8.31 -29.63 0.64
N ASN A 124 8.48 -28.90 1.75
CA ASN A 124 7.38 -28.37 2.55
C ASN A 124 7.65 -26.90 2.92
N ARG A 125 7.31 -26.00 1.99
CA ARG A 125 7.44 -24.54 2.14
C ARG A 125 6.49 -23.93 3.18
N SER A 126 5.51 -24.68 3.68
CA SER A 126 4.37 -24.09 4.40
C SER A 126 4.57 -23.86 5.91
N LEU A 127 5.63 -24.38 6.54
CA LEU A 127 5.73 -24.39 8.02
C LEU A 127 7.08 -23.89 8.61
N PRO A 128 8.26 -24.05 7.96
CA PRO A 128 9.52 -23.51 8.47
C PRO A 128 9.70 -21.99 8.28
N PHE A 129 8.86 -21.38 7.42
CA PHE A 129 8.87 -19.95 7.14
C PHE A 129 8.27 -19.16 8.30
N VAL A 130 7.05 -19.49 8.72
CA VAL A 130 6.30 -18.73 9.74
C VAL A 130 7.10 -18.60 11.04
N ASN A 131 7.60 -19.69 11.62
CA ASN A 131 8.28 -19.61 12.92
C ASN A 131 9.61 -18.83 12.89
N ARG A 132 10.37 -18.92 11.79
CA ARG A 132 11.62 -18.14 11.62
C ARG A 132 11.34 -16.69 11.25
N PHE A 133 10.38 -16.47 10.36
CA PHE A 133 9.82 -15.18 10.00
C PHE A 133 9.37 -14.42 11.26
N PHE A 134 8.57 -15.03 12.13
CA PHE A 134 8.12 -14.43 13.39
C PHE A 134 9.30 -14.11 14.33
N ASN A 135 10.31 -14.98 14.45
CA ASN A 135 11.48 -14.73 15.31
C ASN A 135 12.42 -13.65 14.76
N GLU A 136 12.67 -13.62 13.45
CA GLU A 136 13.52 -12.60 12.81
C GLU A 136 12.80 -11.25 12.70
N ILE A 137 11.48 -11.24 12.51
CA ILE A 137 10.63 -10.05 12.62
C ILE A 137 10.66 -9.51 14.03
N LYS A 138 10.45 -10.35 15.05
CA LYS A 138 10.47 -9.89 16.45
C LYS A 138 11.76 -9.15 16.80
N ASN A 139 12.88 -9.58 16.22
CA ASN A 139 14.19 -8.96 16.45
C ASN A 139 14.46 -7.73 15.56
N ASN A 140 14.02 -7.73 14.29
CA ASN A 140 14.28 -6.62 13.35
C ASN A 140 13.23 -5.49 13.41
N VAL A 141 12.04 -5.78 13.94
CA VAL A 141 10.88 -4.88 13.96
C VAL A 141 10.61 -4.38 15.38
N SER A 142 11.61 -4.45 16.27
CA SER A 142 11.48 -4.15 17.70
C SER A 142 11.12 -2.70 18.05
N GLY A 143 10.67 -1.89 17.09
CA GLY A 143 10.22 -0.52 17.29
C GLY A 143 9.02 -0.10 16.44
N GLU A 144 8.49 -0.93 15.54
CA GLU A 144 7.35 -0.54 14.71
C GLU A 144 6.02 -0.98 15.33
N SER A 145 5.03 -0.09 15.30
CA SER A 145 3.76 -0.29 16.02
C SER A 145 2.71 -1.08 15.24
N LYS A 146 2.84 -1.22 13.92
CA LYS A 146 1.86 -1.88 13.06
C LYS A 146 2.50 -2.91 12.13
N LEU A 147 1.85 -4.06 11.99
CA LEU A 147 2.12 -5.10 10.98
C LEU A 147 1.02 -5.04 9.92
N ILE A 148 1.39 -4.98 8.64
CA ILE A 148 0.48 -5.02 7.50
C ILE A 148 0.70 -6.35 6.78
N LEU A 149 -0.27 -7.27 6.90
CA LEU A 149 -0.27 -8.55 6.21
C LEU A 149 -1.16 -8.45 4.97
N VAL A 150 -0.58 -8.59 3.78
CA VAL A 150 -1.31 -8.67 2.52
C VAL A 150 -1.47 -10.14 2.13
N ARG A 151 -2.68 -10.53 1.74
CA ARG A 151 -3.07 -11.90 1.41
C ARG A 151 -3.79 -11.94 0.07
N SER A 152 -3.74 -13.08 -0.59
CA SER A 152 -4.64 -13.39 -1.69
C SER A 152 -6.09 -13.41 -1.18
N GLN A 153 -7.05 -13.35 -2.10
CA GLN A 153 -8.47 -13.48 -1.78
C GLN A 153 -8.82 -14.86 -1.19
N THR A 154 -7.93 -15.86 -1.33
CA THR A 154 -8.05 -17.18 -0.71
C THR A 154 -7.37 -17.26 0.66
N GLY A 155 -6.75 -16.18 1.13
CA GLY A 155 -6.14 -16.06 2.45
C GLY A 155 -4.65 -16.40 2.52
N THR A 156 -4.01 -16.75 1.40
CA THR A 156 -2.57 -17.05 1.36
C THR A 156 -1.75 -15.77 1.53
N PRO A 157 -0.79 -15.72 2.47
CA PRO A 157 0.12 -14.57 2.63
C PRO A 157 0.90 -14.27 1.34
N LEU A 158 0.93 -12.98 0.94
CA LEU A 158 1.63 -12.49 -0.25
C LEU A 158 2.80 -11.56 0.08
N ALA A 159 2.57 -10.62 0.99
CA ALA A 159 3.55 -9.63 1.40
C ALA A 159 3.32 -9.24 2.86
N THR A 160 4.38 -8.82 3.54
CA THR A 160 4.28 -8.26 4.89
C THR A 160 5.15 -7.02 5.03
N TYR A 161 4.52 -5.95 5.50
CA TYR A 161 5.17 -4.68 5.77
C TYR A 161 4.99 -4.32 7.24
N PHE A 162 5.85 -3.44 7.72
CA PHE A 162 5.68 -2.82 9.02
C PHE A 162 5.71 -1.30 8.87
N GLY A 163 5.11 -0.61 9.83
CA GLY A 163 5.27 0.83 9.98
C GLY A 163 4.74 1.33 11.32
N ASN A 164 4.97 2.61 11.61
CA ASN A 164 4.47 3.27 12.82
C ASN A 164 3.15 4.00 12.59
N ARG A 165 3.01 4.64 11.43
CA ARG A 165 1.80 5.36 11.02
C ARG A 165 1.27 4.75 9.73
N VAL A 166 0.09 4.17 9.80
CA VAL A 166 -0.56 3.53 8.65
C VAL A 166 -1.94 4.15 8.47
N SER A 167 -2.18 4.70 7.28
CA SER A 167 -3.48 5.24 6.88
C SER A 167 -3.97 4.52 5.62
N THR A 168 -5.27 4.25 5.53
CA THR A 168 -5.90 3.52 4.42
C THR A 168 -6.90 4.41 3.68
N PHE A 169 -6.89 4.37 2.35
CA PHE A 169 -7.83 5.10 1.50
C PHE A 169 -8.19 4.27 0.27
N ALA A 170 -9.44 4.38 -0.18
CA ALA A 170 -9.83 3.87 -1.49
C ALA A 170 -9.55 4.96 -2.54
N PRO A 171 -8.84 4.68 -3.64
CA PRO A 171 -8.69 5.63 -4.73
C PRO A 171 -10.02 5.78 -5.48
N ASP A 172 -10.32 7.00 -5.93
CA ASP A 172 -11.43 7.25 -6.85
C ASP A 172 -11.09 6.65 -8.23
N GLY A 173 -12.04 5.99 -8.89
CA GLY A 173 -11.88 5.53 -10.27
C GLY A 173 -11.11 4.22 -10.45
N ILE A 174 -10.62 3.57 -9.38
CA ILE A 174 -9.84 2.32 -9.48
C ILE A 174 -10.44 1.22 -8.57
N PRO A 175 -11.42 0.45 -9.06
CA PRO A 175 -12.09 -0.61 -8.30
C PRO A 175 -11.12 -1.65 -7.74
N ASN A 176 -11.51 -2.26 -6.61
CA ASN A 176 -10.76 -3.33 -5.94
C ASN A 176 -9.32 -2.95 -5.56
N THR A 177 -9.08 -1.65 -5.33
CA THR A 177 -7.79 -1.10 -4.97
C THR A 177 -7.86 -0.43 -3.60
N THR A 178 -6.80 -0.57 -2.81
CA THR A 178 -6.62 0.20 -1.58
C THR A 178 -5.22 0.79 -1.53
N TYR A 179 -5.14 2.08 -1.20
CA TYR A 179 -3.89 2.80 -0.98
C TYR A 179 -3.61 2.87 0.52
N LEU A 180 -2.43 2.39 0.91
CA LEU A 180 -1.88 2.52 2.24
C LEU A 180 -0.76 3.55 2.21
N LEU A 181 -0.79 4.49 3.15
CA LEU A 181 0.33 5.37 3.45
C LEU A 181 1.00 4.87 4.72
N VAL A 182 2.17 4.26 4.57
CA VAL A 182 2.97 3.64 5.63
C VAL A 182 4.18 4.51 5.89
N ASP A 183 4.20 5.23 7.01
CA ASP A 183 5.26 6.18 7.38
C ASP A 183 5.63 7.20 6.28
N GLY A 184 4.63 7.60 5.48
CA GLY A 184 4.79 8.53 4.37
C GLY A 184 5.13 7.86 3.03
N LYS A 185 5.23 6.54 2.98
CA LYS A 185 5.48 5.73 1.78
C LYS A 185 4.22 5.06 1.28
N ARG A 186 4.06 5.02 -0.04
CA ARG A 186 2.86 4.45 -0.68
C ARG A 186 2.98 2.95 -0.87
N LEU A 187 1.95 2.24 -0.43
CA LEU A 187 1.70 0.83 -0.69
C LEU A 187 0.34 0.74 -1.38
N ILE A 188 0.29 0.21 -2.59
CA ILE A 188 -0.94 0.05 -3.38
C ILE A 188 -1.23 -1.44 -3.48
N ILE A 189 -2.45 -1.81 -3.11
CA ILE A 189 -2.91 -3.21 -3.09
C ILE A 189 -4.13 -3.30 -4.00
N TYR A 190 -4.02 -4.09 -5.07
CA TYR A 190 -5.09 -4.36 -6.02
C TYR A 190 -5.46 -5.85 -6.00
N ARG A 191 -6.75 -6.13 -5.84
CA ARG A 191 -7.32 -7.49 -5.77
C ARG A 191 -6.62 -8.39 -4.74
N ALA A 192 -6.44 -7.87 -3.54
CA ALA A 192 -5.92 -8.62 -2.40
C ALA A 192 -6.60 -8.14 -1.11
N ASP A 193 -6.60 -9.03 -0.13
CA ASP A 193 -7.04 -8.71 1.22
C ASP A 193 -5.84 -8.21 2.02
N PHE A 194 -6.07 -7.30 2.97
CA PHE A 194 -5.03 -6.90 3.91
C PHE A 194 -5.56 -6.86 5.33
N THR A 195 -4.66 -6.99 6.29
CA THR A 195 -4.98 -6.84 7.71
C THR A 195 -3.86 -6.08 8.40
N ILE A 196 -4.23 -5.06 9.15
CA ILE A 196 -3.31 -4.25 9.93
C ILE A 196 -3.46 -4.65 11.40
N TYR A 197 -2.39 -5.16 11.98
CA TYR A 197 -2.33 -5.55 13.38
C TYR A 197 -1.51 -4.54 14.16
N ASP A 198 -1.93 -4.20 15.37
CA ASP A 198 -1.01 -3.62 16.35
C ASP A 198 0.03 -4.68 16.72
N THR A 199 1.32 -4.35 16.64
CA THR A 199 2.41 -5.30 16.92
C THR A 199 2.41 -5.78 18.37
N ASP A 200 1.78 -5.03 19.28
CA ASP A 200 1.52 -5.43 20.65
C ASP A 200 0.68 -6.72 20.78
N LEU A 201 -0.10 -7.07 19.75
CA LEU A 201 -0.88 -8.31 19.69
C LEU A 201 -0.02 -9.55 19.34
N LEU A 202 1.23 -9.34 18.89
CA LEU A 202 2.13 -10.41 18.44
C LEU A 202 3.09 -10.89 19.55
N LYS A 203 2.74 -10.62 20.81
CA LYS A 203 3.56 -10.95 21.99
C LYS A 203 3.54 -12.43 22.33
#